data_AF-A0A1C6TDM2-F1
#
_entry.id   AF-A0A1C6TDM2-F1
#
_cell.length_a   1.000
_cell.length_b   1.000
_cell.length_c   1.000
_cell.angle_alpha   90.00
_cell.angle_beta   90.00
_cell.angle_gamma   90.00
#
_symmetry.space_group_name_H-M   'P 1'
#
loop_
_entity.id
_entity.type
_entity.pdbx_description
1 polymer ?
#
loop_
_entity_poly.entity_id
_entity_poly.type
_entity_poly.pdbx_seq_one_letter_code
_entity_poly.pdbx_strand_id
1 'polypeptide(L)'
;MALVPPQKLAQDRMVSADAVLGGQVDLRAYPYRHLMVIARHKWGSSGFPPLMAAVEHLSNYGWDLVNVLSVGDGHHVYAAMRRTA
;
A
#
# COMPACT_ATOMS: atom_id res chain seq x y z
N MET A 1 15.58 6.57 -8.35
CA MET A 1 14.32 5.99 -7.81
C MET A 1 14.05 4.70 -8.57
N ALA A 2 14.00 3.56 -7.88
CA ALA A 2 13.80 2.25 -8.53
C ALA A 2 12.30 1.93 -8.57
N LEU A 3 11.81 1.52 -9.74
CA LEU A 3 10.46 0.98 -9.90
C LEU A 3 10.35 -0.35 -9.15
N VAL A 4 9.21 -0.61 -8.51
CA VAL A 4 8.92 -1.93 -7.94
C VAL A 4 8.65 -2.88 -9.11
N PRO A 5 9.43 -3.96 -9.29
CA PRO A 5 9.21 -4.89 -10.40
C PRO A 5 7.83 -5.55 -10.26
N PRO A 6 7.02 -5.66 -11.33
CA PRO A 6 5.70 -6.27 -11.28
C PRO A 6 5.71 -7.71 -10.75
N GLN A 7 6.75 -8.49 -11.07
CA GLN A 7 6.90 -9.86 -10.57
C GLN A 7 7.09 -9.90 -9.06
N LYS A 8 7.89 -8.97 -8.52
CA LYS A 8 8.13 -8.87 -7.08
C LYS A 8 6.86 -8.45 -6.35
N LEU A 9 6.13 -7.48 -6.90
CA LEU A 9 4.85 -7.05 -6.35
C LEU A 9 3.82 -8.19 -6.36
N ALA A 10 3.76 -8.98 -7.43
CA ALA A 10 2.90 -10.16 -7.54
C ALA A 10 3.25 -11.23 -6.49
N GLN A 11 4.54 -11.45 -6.22
CA GLN A 11 5.00 -12.41 -5.21
C GLN A 11 4.66 -11.94 -3.79
N ASP A 12 5.07 -10.72 -3.43
CA ASP A 12 4.94 -10.21 -2.06
C ASP A 12 3.50 -9.79 -1.73
N ARG A 13 2.74 -9.39 -2.74
CA ARG A 13 1.39 -8.80 -2.62
C ARG A 13 1.32 -7.63 -1.65
N MET A 14 2.45 -6.99 -1.43
CA MET A 14 2.62 -5.90 -0.50
C MET A 14 3.40 -4.77 -1.16
N VAL A 15 2.98 -3.54 -0.90
CA VAL A 15 3.62 -2.34 -1.40
C VAL A 15 3.75 -1.30 -0.30
N SER A 16 4.81 -0.51 -0.30
CA SER A 16 4.92 0.59 0.67
C SER A 16 4.07 1.78 0.25
N ALA A 17 3.52 2.50 1.24
CA ALA A 17 2.83 3.77 1.02
C ALA A 17 3.72 4.78 0.28
N ASP A 18 5.01 4.84 0.61
CA ASP A 18 5.98 5.70 -0.07
C ASP A 18 6.11 5.36 -1.58
N ALA A 19 6.09 4.08 -1.95
CA ALA A 19 6.21 3.66 -3.34
C ALA A 19 4.93 3.97 -4.14
N VAL A 20 3.76 3.84 -3.50
CA VAL A 20 2.47 4.24 -4.09
C VAL A 20 2.46 5.75 -4.35
N LEU A 21 2.74 6.55 -3.31
CA LEU A 21 2.71 8.01 -3.40
C LEU A 21 3.81 8.57 -4.31
N GLY A 22 4.94 7.87 -4.42
CA GLY A 22 6.03 8.20 -5.33
C GLY A 22 5.82 7.74 -6.78
N GLY A 23 4.67 7.14 -7.12
CA GLY A 23 4.38 6.66 -8.48
C GLY A 23 5.30 5.53 -8.95
N GLN A 24 5.87 4.76 -8.03
CA GLN A 24 6.90 3.75 -8.34
C GLN A 24 6.32 2.35 -8.62
N VAL A 25 5.00 2.23 -8.65
CA VAL A 25 4.28 0.97 -8.61
C VAL A 25 3.31 0.94 -9.78
N ASP A 26 3.49 -0.01 -10.69
CA ASP A 26 2.51 -0.28 -11.74
C ASP A 26 1.53 -1.37 -11.28
N LEU A 27 0.38 -0.93 -10.79
CA LEU A 27 -0.70 -1.83 -10.41
C LEU A 27 -1.54 -2.32 -11.59
N ARG A 28 -1.38 -1.77 -12.80
CA ARG A 28 -2.14 -2.24 -13.98
C ARG A 28 -1.74 -3.66 -14.37
N ALA A 29 -0.45 -3.96 -14.27
CA ALA A 29 0.09 -5.30 -14.48
C ALA A 29 -0.10 -6.26 -13.28
N TYR A 30 -0.67 -5.79 -12.17
CA TYR A 30 -0.88 -6.62 -10.99
C TYR A 30 -2.06 -7.58 -11.20
N PRO A 31 -1.85 -8.92 -11.11
CA PRO A 31 -2.85 -9.90 -11.49
C PRO A 31 -3.85 -10.26 -10.38
N TYR A 32 -3.61 -9.82 -9.15
CA TYR A 32 -4.45 -10.21 -8.00
C TYR A 32 -5.44 -9.11 -7.62
N ARG A 33 -6.57 -9.55 -7.05
CA ARG A 33 -7.64 -8.65 -6.60
C ARG A 33 -7.35 -7.96 -5.26
N HIS A 34 -6.46 -8.53 -4.45
CA HIS A 34 -6.15 -8.01 -3.11
C HIS A 34 -4.70 -7.56 -3.03
N LEU A 35 -4.46 -6.43 -2.38
CA LEU A 35 -3.15 -5.84 -2.20
C LEU A 35 -3.00 -5.34 -0.77
N MET A 36 -1.84 -5.58 -0.16
CA MET A 36 -1.49 -4.97 1.11
C MET A 36 -0.68 -3.71 0.87
N VAL A 37 -1.07 -2.61 1.51
CA VAL A 37 -0.24 -1.40 1.60
C VAL A 37 0.35 -1.35 3.00
N ILE A 38 1.64 -1.14 3.12
CA ILE A 38 2.34 -0.99 4.40
C ILE A 38 2.88 0.44 4.54
N ALA A 39 2.68 1.05 5.69
CA ALA A 39 3.43 2.22 6.10
C ALA A 39 4.23 1.90 7.37
N ARG A 40 5.48 2.36 7.38
CA ARG A 40 6.36 2.24 8.54
C ARG A 40 6.26 3.49 9.37
N HIS A 41 6.19 3.31 10.68
CA HIS A 41 6.39 4.38 11.64
C HIS A 41 7.83 4.91 11.50
N LYS A 42 7.99 6.19 11.19
CA LYS A 42 9.27 6.91 11.37
C LYS A 42 9.30 7.47 12.78
N TRP A 43 10.46 7.46 13.44
CA TRP A 43 10.59 7.86 14.84
C TRP A 43 9.90 9.22 15.09
N GLY A 44 8.93 9.24 16.02
CA GLY A 44 8.15 10.45 16.35
C GLY A 44 6.95 10.77 15.45
N SER A 45 6.65 9.97 14.40
CA SER A 45 5.49 10.20 13.51
C SER A 45 4.69 8.93 13.23
N SER A 46 3.38 8.95 13.48
CA SER A 46 2.46 7.86 13.16
C SER A 46 2.58 7.38 11.71
N GLY A 47 2.47 6.07 11.48
CA GLY A 47 2.39 5.50 10.13
C GLY A 47 1.03 5.68 9.45
N PHE A 48 -0.02 6.06 10.20
CA PHE A 48 -1.37 6.20 9.65
C PHE A 48 -1.50 7.31 8.60
N PRO A 49 -0.96 8.53 8.77
CA PRO A 49 -1.07 9.58 7.76
C PRO A 49 -0.56 9.18 6.36
N PRO A 50 0.68 8.65 6.19
CA PRO A 50 1.12 8.21 4.87
C PRO A 50 0.33 6.99 4.36
N LEU A 51 -0.13 6.09 5.26
CA LEU A 51 -0.98 4.97 4.86
C LEU A 51 -2.30 5.47 4.26
N MET A 52 -2.98 6.40 4.94
CA MET A 52 -4.27 6.92 4.49
C MET A 52 -4.14 7.74 3.20
N ALA A 53 -3.07 8.52 3.04
CA ALA A 53 -2.79 9.20 1.78
C ALA A 53 -2.62 8.19 0.62
N ALA A 54 -1.93 7.08 0.85
CA ALA A 54 -1.80 6.02 -0.15
C ALA A 54 -3.15 5.34 -0.45
N VAL A 55 -3.99 5.12 0.57
CA VAL A 55 -5.35 4.58 0.41
C VAL A 55 -6.19 5.50 -0.47
N GLU A 56 -6.25 6.80 -0.18
CA GLU A 56 -6.98 7.79 -0.98
C GLU A 56 -6.50 7.82 -2.42
N HIS A 57 -5.17 7.80 -2.60
CA HIS A 57 -4.58 7.74 -3.93
C HIS A 57 -5.07 6.51 -4.69
N LEU A 58 -5.01 5.31 -4.10
CA LEU A 58 -5.45 4.07 -4.73
C LEU A 58 -6.96 4.02 -4.98
N SER A 59 -7.78 4.63 -4.12
CA SER A 59 -9.23 4.71 -4.32
C SER A 59 -9.60 5.48 -5.59
N ASN A 60 -8.81 6.49 -5.97
CA ASN A 60 -8.97 7.16 -7.28
C ASN A 60 -8.67 6.24 -8.48
N TYR A 61 -8.04 5.09 -8.26
CA TYR A 61 -7.69 4.09 -9.28
C TYR A 61 -8.42 2.76 -9.11
N GLY A 62 -9.58 2.75 -8.43
CA GLY A 62 -10.45 1.58 -8.35
C GLY A 62 -10.01 0.55 -7.30
N TRP A 63 -9.48 1.01 -6.17
CA TRP A 63 -9.23 0.17 -5.00
C TRP A 63 -10.08 0.59 -3.80
N ASP A 64 -10.79 -0.37 -3.23
CA ASP A 64 -11.51 -0.22 -1.98
C ASP A 64 -10.63 -0.57 -0.80
N LEU A 65 -10.74 0.22 0.28
CA LEU A 65 -10.23 -0.17 1.58
C LEU A 65 -11.12 -1.27 2.19
N VAL A 66 -10.52 -2.41 2.54
CA VAL A 66 -11.20 -3.53 3.20
C VAL A 66 -10.97 -3.51 4.70
N ASN A 67 -9.73 -3.30 5.13
CA ASN A 67 -9.37 -3.31 6.54
C ASN A 67 -8.10 -2.50 6.79
N VAL A 68 -7.95 -2.00 8.02
CA VAL A 68 -6.70 -1.42 8.52
C VAL A 68 -6.29 -2.19 9.76
N LEU A 69 -5.01 -2.57 9.83
CA LEU A 69 -4.45 -3.28 10.97
C LEU A 69 -3.13 -2.66 11.39
N SER A 70 -2.85 -2.71 12.68
CA SER A 70 -1.62 -2.22 13.29
C SER A 70 -0.94 -3.37 14.02
N VAL A 71 0.36 -3.55 13.80
CA VAL A 71 1.15 -4.64 14.38
C VAL A 71 2.37 -4.06 15.10
N GLY A 72 2.67 -4.60 16.29
CA GLY A 72 3.83 -4.24 17.09
C GLY A 72 3.79 -2.77 17.51
N ASP A 73 2.86 -2.41 18.39
CA ASP A 73 2.75 -1.06 18.99
C ASP A 73 2.68 0.11 17.98
N GLY A 74 2.09 -0.12 16.80
CA GLY A 74 1.96 0.95 15.80
C GLY A 74 3.19 1.14 14.92
N HIS A 75 4.25 0.32 15.07
CA HIS A 75 5.44 0.42 14.23
C HIS A 75 5.16 0.10 12.77
N HIS A 76 4.22 -0.80 12.50
CA HIS A 76 3.75 -1.11 11.16
C HIS A 76 2.24 -1.01 11.12
N VAL A 77 1.75 -0.19 10.20
CA VAL A 77 0.31 -0.11 9.89
C VAL A 77 0.12 -0.58 8.46
N TYR A 78 -0.96 -1.33 8.26
CA TYR A 78 -1.27 -1.95 6.99
C TYR A 78 -2.70 -1.65 6.60
N ALA A 79 -2.92 -1.47 5.31
CA ALA A 79 -4.23 -1.41 4.70
C ALA A 79 -4.39 -2.60 3.74
N ALA A 80 -5.44 -3.38 3.95
CA ALA A 80 -5.88 -4.38 2.99
C ALA A 80 -6.77 -3.68 1.96
N MET A 81 -6.37 -3.72 0.70
CA MET A 81 -7.08 -3.10 -0.42
C MET A 81 -7.66 -4.18 -1.33
N ARG A 82 -8.81 -3.90 -1.95
CA ARG A 82 -9.46 -4.78 -2.93
C ARG A 82 -9.80 -4.01 -4.20
N ARG A 83 -9.45 -4.56 -5.35
CA ARG A 83 -9.81 -4.00 -6.66
C ARG A 83 -11.32 -4.05 -6.88
N THR A 84 -11.92 -2.94 -7.32
CA THR A 84 -13.36 -2.77 -7.56
C THR A 84 -13.82 -3.37 -8.89
N ALA A 85 -12.94 -3.49 -9.89
CA ALA A 85 -13.21 -4.11 -11.18
C ALA A 85 -12.04 -5.02 -11.61
#